data_AF-A0A6P0PPS9-F1
#
_entry.id   AF-A0A6P0PPS9-F1
#
_cell.length_a   1.000
_cell.length_b   1.000
_cell.length_c   1.000
_cell.angle_alpha   90.00
_cell.angle_beta   90.00
_cell.angle_gamma   90.00
#
_symmetry.space_group_name_H-M   'P 1'
#
loop_
_entity.id
_entity.type
_entity.pdbx_description
1 polymer ?
#
loop_
_entity_poly.entity_id
_entity_poly.type
_entity_poly.pdbx_seq_one_letter_code
_entity_poly.pdbx_strand_id
1 'polypeptide(L)'
;MDLKEQNWKNFTANHLRDWHGIWTRYSPEGEIIESFQSLRSFRSNPEQTEIYHTNRYIYADGRIEEKKWHSNKQDKVLPDGIVHPAFPSMRSFFFEQGAATWSAKQLEPGSVFQPAELFLKHEDIRHSVAILYDSNGSLMRTVSIREDAAGFPSKYWSKEINLLPERNLSGNWQGTAVTMTPDLK
;
A
#
# COMPACT_ATOMS: atom_id res chain seq x y z
N MET A 1 11.46 -23.15 -8.74
CA MET A 1 10.25 -22.35 -8.44
C MET A 1 10.41 -21.03 -9.16
N ASP A 2 9.44 -20.61 -9.96
CA ASP A 2 9.53 -19.33 -10.67
C ASP A 2 9.16 -18.20 -9.68
N LEU A 3 10.14 -17.37 -9.31
CA LEU A 3 9.99 -16.36 -8.25
C LEU A 3 9.00 -15.25 -8.64
N LYS A 4 8.93 -14.89 -9.93
CA LYS A 4 7.96 -13.88 -10.40
C LYS A 4 6.52 -14.40 -10.27
N GLU A 5 6.33 -15.69 -10.54
CA GLU A 5 5.05 -16.37 -10.38
C GLU A 5 4.66 -16.49 -8.92
N GLN A 6 5.62 -16.73 -8.03
CA GLN A 6 5.36 -16.73 -6.60
C GLN A 6 4.99 -15.33 -6.07
N ASN A 7 5.68 -14.29 -6.51
CA ASN A 7 5.34 -12.91 -6.14
C ASN A 7 3.93 -12.53 -6.64
N TRP A 8 3.57 -12.93 -7.87
CA TRP A 8 2.21 -12.78 -8.41
C TRP A 8 1.18 -13.53 -7.58
N LYS A 9 1.44 -14.80 -7.25
CA LYS A 9 0.55 -15.62 -6.43
C LYS A 9 0.35 -15.02 -5.04
N ASN A 10 1.40 -14.49 -4.42
CA ASN A 10 1.32 -13.83 -3.12
C ASN A 10 0.43 -12.58 -3.19
N PHE A 11 0.56 -11.78 -4.25
CA PHE A 11 -0.34 -10.66 -4.53
C PHE A 11 -1.79 -11.12 -4.67
N THR A 12 -2.06 -12.08 -5.58
CA THR A 12 -3.44 -12.44 -5.91
C THR A 12 -4.15 -13.16 -4.76
N ALA A 13 -3.44 -13.98 -3.99
CA ALA A 13 -3.99 -14.69 -2.84
C ALA A 13 -4.36 -13.74 -1.68
N ASN A 14 -3.61 -12.64 -1.51
CA ASN A 14 -3.76 -11.77 -0.34
C ASN A 14 -4.49 -10.45 -0.60
N HIS A 15 -4.46 -9.91 -1.82
CA HIS A 15 -4.84 -8.50 -2.04
C HIS A 15 -6.05 -8.27 -2.96
N LEU A 16 -6.58 -9.29 -3.67
CA LEU A 16 -7.73 -9.17 -4.58
C LEU A 16 -9.07 -9.01 -3.84
N ARG A 17 -9.30 -7.83 -3.27
CA ARG A 17 -10.47 -7.52 -2.45
C ARG A 17 -10.88 -6.06 -2.62
N ASP A 18 -12.05 -5.74 -2.10
CA ASP A 18 -12.46 -4.36 -1.85
C ASP A 18 -11.99 -3.96 -0.46
N TRP A 19 -11.04 -3.04 -0.41
CA TRP A 19 -10.46 -2.56 0.83
C TRP A 19 -11.11 -1.23 1.20
N HIS A 20 -12.01 -1.26 2.17
CA HIS A 20 -12.71 -0.07 2.66
C HIS A 20 -11.92 0.55 3.80
N GLY A 21 -11.80 1.88 3.83
CA GLY A 21 -10.92 2.49 4.82
C GLY A 21 -10.93 4.00 4.89
N ILE A 22 -9.88 4.51 5.52
CA ILE A 22 -9.58 5.93 5.66
C ILE A 22 -8.11 6.17 5.41
N TRP A 23 -7.82 7.22 4.65
CA TRP A 23 -6.46 7.68 4.38
C TRP A 23 -6.27 9.00 5.12
N THR A 24 -5.25 9.06 5.96
CA THR A 24 -4.90 10.27 6.71
C THR A 24 -3.50 10.70 6.34
N ARG A 25 -3.34 11.95 5.90
CA ARG A 25 -2.05 12.54 5.58
C ARG A 25 -1.53 13.31 6.79
N TYR A 26 -0.27 13.09 7.13
CA TYR A 26 0.40 13.74 8.24
C TYR A 26 1.60 14.55 7.75
N SER A 27 1.84 15.69 8.40
CA SER A 27 3.09 16.43 8.26
C SER A 27 4.26 15.62 8.85
N PRO A 28 5.52 16.06 8.61
CA PRO A 28 6.69 15.46 9.26
C PRO A 28 6.63 15.50 10.79
N GLU A 29 5.96 16.51 11.37
CA GLU A 29 5.76 16.72 12.80
C GLU A 29 4.61 15.87 13.37
N GLY A 30 3.88 15.16 12.50
CA GLY A 30 2.75 14.32 12.89
C GLY A 30 1.41 15.06 12.96
N GLU A 31 1.34 16.29 12.47
CA GLU A 31 0.08 17.04 12.39
C GLU A 31 -0.80 16.50 11.26
N ILE A 32 -2.11 16.44 11.48
CA ILE A 32 -3.06 15.98 10.46
C ILE A 32 -3.22 17.08 9.41
N ILE A 33 -2.86 16.77 8.16
CA ILE A 33 -3.07 17.64 7.01
C ILE A 33 -4.50 17.46 6.49
N GLU A 34 -4.92 16.21 6.26
CA GLU A 34 -6.27 15.87 5.82
C GLU A 34 -6.58 14.40 6.06
N SER A 35 -7.87 14.07 6.09
CA SER A 35 -8.36 12.69 6.24
C SER A 35 -9.61 12.49 5.39
N PHE A 36 -9.67 11.39 4.64
CA PHE A 36 -10.77 11.09 3.72
C PHE A 36 -11.06 9.60 3.63
N GLN A 37 -12.32 9.25 3.36
CA GLN A 37 -12.74 7.86 3.20
C GLN A 37 -12.23 7.30 1.87
N SER A 38 -11.93 6.01 1.84
CA SER A 38 -11.36 5.34 0.68
C SER A 38 -11.99 3.98 0.42
N LEU A 39 -12.08 3.64 -0.86
CA LEU A 39 -12.19 2.26 -1.35
C LEU A 39 -11.01 2.00 -2.28
N ARG A 40 -10.18 1.01 -1.96
CA ARG A 40 -9.15 0.45 -2.84
C ARG A 40 -9.58 -0.95 -3.28
N SER A 41 -10.10 -1.08 -4.49
CA SER A 41 -10.60 -2.32 -5.07
C SER A 41 -9.57 -2.94 -6.00
N PHE A 42 -9.28 -4.23 -5.80
CA PHE A 42 -8.53 -5.06 -6.74
C PHE A 42 -9.40 -6.26 -7.14
N ARG A 43 -9.68 -6.37 -8.44
CA ARG A 43 -10.43 -7.49 -9.04
C ARG A 43 -9.60 -8.12 -10.14
N SER A 44 -9.82 -9.41 -10.41
CA SER A 44 -9.19 -10.11 -11.53
C SER A 44 -10.23 -10.76 -12.43
N ASN A 45 -9.81 -11.09 -13.65
CA ASN A 45 -10.52 -12.09 -14.46
C ASN A 45 -10.41 -13.49 -13.80
N PRO A 46 -11.22 -14.48 -14.23
CA PRO A 46 -11.19 -15.83 -13.69
C PRO A 46 -9.80 -16.50 -13.76
N GLU A 47 -9.03 -16.23 -14.81
CA GLU A 47 -7.69 -16.81 -15.01
C GLU A 47 -6.59 -16.10 -14.19
N GLN A 48 -6.94 -15.02 -13.48
CA GLN A 48 -5.99 -14.18 -12.72
C GLN A 48 -4.80 -13.69 -13.55
N THR A 49 -5.04 -13.36 -14.81
CA THR A 49 -4.05 -12.79 -15.74
C THR A 49 -4.23 -11.29 -15.93
N GLU A 50 -5.37 -10.74 -15.52
CA GLU A 50 -5.68 -9.32 -15.59
C GLU A 50 -6.15 -8.80 -14.25
N ILE A 51 -5.76 -7.57 -13.94
CA ILE A 51 -6.12 -6.88 -12.70
C ILE A 51 -6.78 -5.56 -13.03
N TYR A 52 -7.93 -5.34 -12.41
CA TYR A 52 -8.68 -4.11 -12.42
C TYR A 52 -8.52 -3.47 -11.04
N HIS A 53 -7.81 -2.35 -11.00
CA HIS A 53 -7.56 -1.60 -9.77
C HIS A 53 -8.37 -0.31 -9.81
N THR A 54 -9.23 -0.10 -8.81
CA THR A 54 -9.96 1.15 -8.60
C THR A 54 -9.61 1.73 -7.24
N ASN A 55 -9.21 3.00 -7.20
CA ASN A 55 -9.23 3.78 -5.97
C ASN A 55 -10.34 4.82 -6.05
N ARG A 56 -11.22 4.84 -5.07
CA ARG A 56 -12.26 5.85 -4.90
C ARG A 56 -12.08 6.56 -3.57
N TYR A 57 -12.12 7.89 -3.58
CA TYR A 57 -11.93 8.75 -2.41
C TYR A 57 -13.16 9.61 -2.20
N ILE A 58 -13.57 9.78 -0.94
CA ILE A 58 -14.67 10.66 -0.54
C ILE A 58 -14.12 11.64 0.50
N TYR A 59 -13.99 12.90 0.10
CA TYR A 59 -13.43 13.97 0.91
C TYR A 59 -14.50 14.60 1.82
N ALA A 60 -14.05 15.35 2.83
CA ALA A 60 -14.94 15.97 3.83
C ALA A 60 -15.89 17.03 3.24
N ASP A 61 -15.50 17.66 2.13
CA ASP A 61 -16.31 18.62 1.36
C ASP A 61 -17.37 17.94 0.47
N GLY A 62 -17.44 16.61 0.47
CA GLY A 62 -18.35 15.82 -0.37
C GLY A 62 -17.82 15.53 -1.77
N ARG A 63 -16.63 16.04 -2.14
CA ARG A 63 -15.98 15.69 -3.42
C ARG A 63 -15.68 14.20 -3.46
N ILE A 64 -15.93 13.61 -4.62
CA ILE A 64 -15.62 12.21 -4.91
C ILE A 64 -14.62 12.18 -6.05
N GLU A 65 -13.52 11.46 -5.85
CA GLU A 65 -12.53 11.19 -6.90
C GLU A 65 -12.41 9.69 -7.13
N GLU A 66 -12.24 9.29 -8.38
CA GLU A 66 -12.03 7.90 -8.75
C GLU A 66 -10.88 7.79 -9.75
N LYS A 67 -9.98 6.83 -9.51
CA LYS A 67 -8.86 6.49 -10.38
C LYS A 67 -8.93 5.00 -10.69
N LYS A 68 -8.72 4.66 -11.96
CA LYS A 68 -8.79 3.29 -12.47
C LYS A 68 -7.53 2.95 -13.23
N TRP A 69 -7.06 1.72 -13.03
CA TRP A 69 -5.96 1.14 -13.76
C TRP A 69 -6.30 -0.29 -14.16
N HIS A 70 -5.76 -0.69 -15.30
CA HIS A 70 -5.80 -2.06 -15.79
C HIS A 70 -4.37 -2.54 -15.97
N SER A 71 -4.12 -3.80 -15.63
CA SER A 71 -2.79 -4.41 -15.71
C SER A 71 -2.89 -5.85 -16.16
N ASN A 72 -2.17 -6.19 -17.21
CA ASN A 72 -2.02 -7.57 -17.67
C ASN A 72 -0.74 -8.18 -17.08
N LYS A 73 -0.84 -9.42 -16.60
CA LYS A 73 0.24 -10.18 -15.97
C LYS A 73 1.46 -10.29 -16.89
N GLN A 74 1.25 -10.54 -18.18
CA GLN A 74 2.32 -10.76 -19.16
C GLN A 74 3.27 -9.56 -19.26
N ASP A 75 2.73 -8.34 -19.13
CA ASP A 75 3.50 -7.10 -19.29
C ASP A 75 3.98 -6.51 -17.97
N LYS A 76 3.29 -6.83 -16.86
CA LYS A 76 3.50 -6.17 -15.57
C LYS A 76 4.22 -7.03 -14.54
N VAL A 77 4.29 -8.35 -14.73
CA VAL A 77 5.06 -9.25 -13.85
C VAL A 77 6.45 -9.45 -14.42
N LEU A 78 7.43 -8.74 -13.86
CA LEU A 78 8.81 -8.76 -14.31
C LEU A 78 9.71 -9.54 -13.32
N PRO A 79 10.94 -9.92 -13.74
CA PRO A 79 11.91 -10.53 -12.83
C PRO A 79 12.29 -9.64 -11.64
N ASP A 80 12.07 -8.32 -11.75
CA ASP A 80 12.37 -7.35 -10.69
C ASP A 80 11.13 -6.89 -9.90
N GLY A 81 10.04 -7.66 -9.94
CA GLY A 81 8.78 -7.39 -9.24
C GLY A 81 7.64 -6.96 -10.16
N ILE A 82 6.49 -6.66 -9.56
CA ILE A 82 5.28 -6.29 -10.31
C ILE A 82 5.23 -4.76 -10.49
N VAL A 83 5.09 -4.29 -11.72
CA VAL A 83 5.07 -2.84 -12.03
C VAL A 83 3.88 -2.16 -11.36
N HIS A 84 4.13 -1.05 -10.66
CA HIS A 84 3.06 -0.28 -10.04
C HIS A 84 2.16 0.40 -11.10
N PRO A 85 0.82 0.32 -10.98
CA PRO A 85 -0.10 0.76 -12.03
C PRO A 85 -0.06 2.26 -12.31
N ALA A 86 0.15 3.10 -11.29
CA ALA A 86 0.22 4.56 -11.43
C ALA A 86 1.65 5.12 -11.56
N PHE A 87 2.67 4.32 -11.23
CA PHE A 87 4.07 4.77 -11.09
C PHE A 87 4.99 3.71 -11.70
N PRO A 88 5.15 3.66 -13.03
CA PRO A 88 5.89 2.58 -13.69
C PRO A 88 7.37 2.43 -13.23
N SER A 89 7.94 3.46 -12.62
CA SER A 89 9.26 3.46 -11.98
C SER A 89 9.32 2.65 -10.67
N MET A 90 8.17 2.26 -10.12
CA MET A 90 8.07 1.45 -8.91
C MET A 90 7.83 -0.03 -9.21
N ARG A 91 8.20 -0.86 -8.25
CA ARG A 91 7.96 -2.31 -8.21
C ARG A 91 7.23 -2.68 -6.93
N SER A 92 6.50 -3.78 -7.01
CA SER A 92 5.76 -4.32 -5.89
C SER A 92 6.17 -5.75 -5.56
N PHE A 93 6.34 -5.99 -4.28
CA PHE A 93 6.89 -7.19 -3.67
C PHE A 93 5.94 -7.67 -2.59
N PHE A 94 5.59 -8.95 -2.62
CA PHE A 94 4.56 -9.54 -1.78
C PHE A 94 5.11 -10.79 -1.12
N PHE A 95 5.05 -10.80 0.21
CA PHE A 95 5.39 -11.97 1.00
C PHE A 95 4.17 -12.90 1.14
N GLU A 96 4.43 -14.17 1.44
CA GLU A 96 3.39 -15.20 1.55
C GLU A 96 2.31 -14.86 2.60
N GLN A 97 2.73 -14.31 3.74
CA GLN A 97 1.86 -13.83 4.82
C GLN A 97 1.06 -12.56 4.49
N GLY A 98 1.25 -11.98 3.30
CA GLY A 98 0.51 -10.82 2.81
C GLY A 98 1.08 -9.45 3.20
N ALA A 99 2.22 -9.41 3.91
CA ALA A 99 3.02 -8.20 3.99
C ALA A 99 3.55 -7.86 2.59
N ALA A 100 3.65 -6.57 2.28
CA ALA A 100 4.08 -6.15 0.95
C ALA A 100 4.75 -4.78 0.98
N THR A 101 5.37 -4.42 -0.14
CA THR A 101 5.81 -3.04 -0.39
C THR A 101 5.62 -2.67 -1.85
N TRP A 102 5.31 -1.40 -2.07
CA TRP A 102 5.59 -0.72 -3.32
C TRP A 102 6.86 0.09 -3.11
N SER A 103 7.87 -0.08 -3.95
CA SER A 103 9.16 0.58 -3.83
C SER A 103 9.60 1.21 -5.15
N ALA A 104 10.13 2.43 -5.09
CA ALA A 104 10.83 3.03 -6.22
C ALA A 104 12.11 2.24 -6.51
N LYS A 105 12.43 2.09 -7.81
CA LYS A 105 13.69 1.44 -8.23
C LYS A 105 14.90 2.34 -8.01
N GLN A 106 14.70 3.64 -8.15
CA GLN A 106 15.70 4.68 -8.02
C GLN A 106 15.03 5.91 -7.39
N LEU A 107 15.80 6.69 -6.65
CA LEU A 107 15.35 7.97 -6.12
C LEU A 107 15.67 9.04 -7.17
N GLU A 108 14.68 9.84 -7.55
CA GLU A 108 14.84 10.89 -8.54
C GLU A 108 14.89 12.26 -7.83
N PRO A 109 16.10 12.86 -7.67
CA PRO A 109 16.22 14.18 -7.06
C PRO A 109 15.59 15.26 -7.95
N GLY A 110 15.17 16.38 -7.35
CA GLY A 110 14.62 17.52 -8.08
C GLY A 110 13.12 17.44 -8.37
N SER A 111 12.42 16.41 -7.91
CA SER A 111 10.95 16.32 -7.94
C SER A 111 10.40 15.69 -6.66
N VAL A 112 9.10 15.82 -6.40
CA VAL A 112 8.43 15.09 -5.30
C VAL A 112 8.46 13.60 -5.63
N PHE A 113 8.94 12.78 -4.70
CA PHE A 113 9.04 11.34 -4.92
C PHE A 113 8.50 10.53 -3.74
N GLN A 114 8.00 9.33 -4.05
CA GLN A 114 7.53 8.34 -3.08
C GLN A 114 8.51 7.15 -3.12
N PRO A 115 9.44 7.03 -2.15
CA PRO A 115 10.36 5.90 -2.13
C PRO A 115 9.64 4.58 -1.87
N ALA A 116 8.63 4.58 -0.99
CA ALA A 116 7.88 3.37 -0.68
C ALA A 116 6.46 3.61 -0.15
N GLU A 117 5.63 2.58 -0.31
CA GLU A 117 4.49 2.27 0.56
C GLU A 117 4.75 0.91 1.21
N LEU A 118 4.61 0.83 2.53
CA LEU A 118 4.82 -0.40 3.32
C LEU A 118 3.47 -0.93 3.77
N PHE A 119 3.17 -2.20 3.49
CA PHE A 119 1.90 -2.84 3.82
C PHE A 119 2.09 -3.88 4.92
N LEU A 120 1.41 -3.68 6.04
CA LEU A 120 1.21 -4.67 7.08
C LEU A 120 -0.21 -5.23 6.95
N LYS A 121 -0.33 -6.55 6.86
CA LYS A 121 -1.61 -7.24 6.71
C LYS A 121 -1.75 -8.30 7.79
N HIS A 122 -2.97 -8.45 8.28
CA HIS A 122 -3.37 -9.57 9.11
C HIS A 122 -4.79 -9.97 8.69
N GLU A 123 -4.98 -11.20 8.20
CA GLU A 123 -6.29 -11.66 7.71
C GLU A 123 -6.92 -10.67 6.69
N ASP A 124 -8.06 -10.09 7.04
CA ASP A 124 -8.87 -9.17 6.24
C ASP A 124 -8.65 -7.70 6.58
N ILE A 125 -7.70 -7.41 7.47
CA ILE A 125 -7.28 -6.05 7.81
C ILE A 125 -5.88 -5.76 7.30
N ARG A 126 -5.66 -4.51 6.90
CA ARG A 126 -4.33 -4.00 6.59
C ARG A 126 -4.14 -2.56 7.01
N HIS A 127 -2.90 -2.23 7.30
CA HIS A 127 -2.42 -0.87 7.49
C HIS A 127 -1.24 -0.67 6.55
N SER A 128 -1.30 0.35 5.69
CA SER A 128 -0.14 0.78 4.94
C SER A 128 0.29 2.20 5.25
N VAL A 129 1.58 2.46 5.06
CA VAL A 129 2.19 3.78 5.23
C VAL A 129 2.93 4.13 3.95
N ALA A 130 2.46 5.17 3.26
CA ALA A 130 3.20 5.79 2.16
C ALA A 130 4.04 6.95 2.69
N ILE A 131 5.26 7.09 2.18
CA ILE A 131 6.21 8.13 2.60
C ILE A 131 6.50 8.98 1.37
N LEU A 132 6.41 10.30 1.49
CA LEU A 132 6.66 11.21 0.38
C LEU A 132 7.70 12.25 0.78
N TYR A 133 8.64 12.50 -0.11
CA TYR A 133 9.70 13.49 0.05
C TYR A 133 9.55 14.59 -1.00
N ASP A 134 9.99 15.81 -0.65
CA ASP A 134 10.03 16.93 -1.58
C ASP A 134 11.24 16.86 -2.52
N SER A 135 11.35 17.83 -3.42
CA SER A 135 12.46 17.91 -4.39
C SER A 135 13.84 18.06 -3.78
N ASN A 136 13.92 18.48 -2.51
CA ASN A 136 15.17 18.62 -1.76
C ASN A 136 15.50 17.36 -0.94
N GLY A 137 14.65 16.33 -0.98
CA GLY A 137 14.81 15.12 -0.17
C GLY A 137 14.42 15.30 1.29
N SER A 138 13.65 16.34 1.62
CA SER A 138 13.06 16.50 2.95
C SER A 138 11.74 15.73 3.03
N LEU A 139 11.45 15.13 4.19
CA LEU A 139 10.16 14.46 4.40
C LEU A 139 9.06 15.51 4.20
N MET A 140 8.16 15.26 3.25
CA MET A 140 7.07 16.16 2.93
C MET A 140 5.81 15.78 3.69
N ARG A 141 5.49 14.47 3.71
CA ARG A 141 4.35 13.92 4.43
C ARG A 141 4.41 12.39 4.50
N THR A 142 3.65 11.83 5.43
CA THR A 142 3.29 10.41 5.42
C THR A 142 1.79 10.24 5.20
N VAL A 143 1.38 9.09 4.67
CA VAL A 143 -0.04 8.74 4.52
C VAL A 143 -0.28 7.43 5.25
N SER A 144 -1.07 7.48 6.32
CA SER A 144 -1.55 6.30 7.04
C SER A 144 -2.85 5.82 6.43
N ILE A 145 -2.88 4.57 5.98
CA ILE A 145 -3.99 3.98 5.24
C ILE A 145 -4.49 2.76 6.01
N ARG A 146 -5.63 2.91 6.69
CA ARG A 146 -6.25 1.82 7.45
C ARG A 146 -7.39 1.26 6.63
N GLU A 147 -7.31 -0.01 6.28
CA GLU A 147 -8.28 -0.63 5.39
C GLU A 147 -8.70 -2.02 5.91
N ASP A 148 -9.95 -2.37 5.64
CA ASP A 148 -10.60 -3.63 6.02
C ASP A 148 -11.45 -4.12 4.85
N ALA A 149 -11.30 -5.40 4.52
CA ALA A 149 -12.04 -6.04 3.44
C ALA A 149 -13.47 -6.46 3.84
N ALA A 150 -13.79 -6.52 5.13
CA ALA A 150 -15.13 -6.77 5.64
C ALA A 150 -15.99 -5.50 5.73
N GLY A 151 -15.39 -4.33 5.53
CA GLY A 151 -16.06 -3.02 5.57
C GLY A 151 -15.42 -2.05 6.57
N PHE A 152 -15.75 -0.77 6.43
CA PHE A 152 -15.24 0.28 7.31
C PHE A 152 -16.37 1.25 7.72
N PRO A 153 -16.48 1.65 8.99
CA PRO A 153 -15.67 1.23 10.14
C PRO A 153 -15.87 -0.26 10.51
N SER A 154 -14.94 -0.82 11.29
CA SER A 154 -15.00 -2.20 11.76
C SER A 154 -14.63 -2.32 13.23
N LYS A 155 -14.61 -3.55 13.77
CA LYS A 155 -14.11 -3.80 15.14
C LYS A 155 -12.62 -3.48 15.32
N TYR A 156 -11.87 -3.39 14.22
CA TYR A 156 -10.43 -3.13 14.24
C TYR A 156 -10.11 -1.67 13.88
N TRP A 157 -10.85 -1.07 12.96
CA TRP A 157 -10.64 0.31 12.53
C TRP A 157 -11.84 1.21 12.82
N SER A 158 -11.60 2.27 13.58
CA SER A 158 -12.56 3.35 13.82
C SER A 158 -12.33 4.53 12.87
N LYS A 159 -13.26 5.50 12.89
CA LYS A 159 -13.07 6.80 12.22
C LYS A 159 -12.14 7.74 12.98
N GLU A 160 -11.74 7.38 14.20
CA GLU A 160 -10.83 8.20 15.00
C GLU A 160 -9.51 8.39 14.27
N ILE A 161 -9.12 9.65 14.12
CA ILE A 161 -7.90 10.02 13.37
C ILE A 161 -6.67 9.83 14.26
N ASN A 162 -6.82 10.09 15.56
CA ASN A 162 -5.78 9.85 16.55
C ASN A 162 -5.68 8.35 16.81
N LEU A 163 -4.68 7.71 16.19
CA LEU A 163 -4.57 6.25 16.18
C LEU A 163 -4.19 5.67 17.54
N LEU A 164 -3.31 6.34 18.29
CA LEU A 164 -2.79 5.83 19.56
C LEU A 164 -2.45 7.00 20.50
N PRO A 165 -2.93 7.01 21.76
CA PRO A 165 -2.66 8.08 22.71
C PRO A 165 -1.25 8.05 23.33
N GLU A 166 -0.51 6.93 23.24
CA GLU A 166 0.93 6.83 23.55
C GLU A 166 1.40 5.43 23.14
N ARG A 167 2.58 5.30 22.50
CA ARG A 167 3.19 3.98 22.24
C ARG A 167 4.33 3.73 23.22
N ASN A 168 4.17 2.74 24.09
CA ASN A 168 5.32 2.21 24.81
C ASN A 168 5.99 1.12 23.95
N LEU A 169 7.03 1.49 23.22
CA LEU A 169 7.86 0.56 22.44
C LEU A 169 9.03 0.00 23.26
N SER A 170 9.18 0.39 24.54
CA SER A 170 10.22 -0.16 25.40
C SER A 170 9.96 -1.64 25.70
N GLY A 171 11.04 -2.41 25.80
CA GLY A 171 10.98 -3.85 26.06
C GLY A 171 11.94 -4.65 25.18
N ASN A 172 11.99 -5.95 25.43
CA ASN A 172 12.82 -6.89 24.67
C ASN A 172 11.95 -7.57 23.61
N TRP A 173 11.98 -7.06 22.39
CA TRP A 173 11.26 -7.64 21.26
C TRP A 173 12.07 -8.77 20.62
N GLN A 174 11.45 -9.94 20.46
CA GLN A 174 12.02 -11.10 19.79
C GLN A 174 11.12 -11.52 18.64
N GLY A 175 11.72 -11.98 17.55
CA GLY A 175 10.97 -12.41 16.37
C GLY A 175 11.90 -12.95 15.29
N THR A 176 11.33 -13.18 14.11
CA THR A 176 12.05 -13.61 12.92
C THR A 176 11.95 -12.54 11.84
N ALA A 177 12.92 -12.52 10.94
CA ALA A 177 12.92 -11.66 9.77
C ALA A 177 13.02 -12.52 8.52
N VAL A 178 12.27 -12.13 7.50
CA VAL A 178 12.38 -12.67 6.14
C VAL A 178 12.71 -11.48 5.24
N THR A 179 13.71 -11.65 4.40
CA THR A 179 14.18 -10.60 3.49
C THR A 179 13.90 -11.02 2.06
N MET A 180 13.47 -10.07 1.24
CA MET A 180 13.37 -10.23 -0.19
C MET A 180 14.22 -9.15 -0.87
N THR A 181 15.00 -9.56 -1.85
CA THR A 181 15.83 -8.70 -2.69
C THR A 181 15.12 -8.36 -4.00
N PRO A 182 15.55 -7.31 -4.74
CA PRO A 182 14.85 -6.88 -5.95
C PRO A 182 14.74 -7.94 -7.05
N ASP A 183 15.59 -8.98 -7.05
CA ASP A 183 15.49 -10.15 -7.95
C ASP A 183 14.60 -11.28 -7.38
N LEU A 184 13.75 -10.94 -6.40
CA LEU A 184 12.72 -11.78 -5.78
C LEU A 184 13.24 -12.96 -4.93
N LYS A 185 14.52 -12.94 -4.54
CA LYS A 185 15.12 -13.92 -3.63
C LYS A 185 15.00 -13.51 -2.18
#